data_AF-A0A351Y714-F1
#
_entry.id   AF-A0A351Y714-F1
#
_cell.length_a   1.000
_cell.length_b   1.000
_cell.length_c   1.000
_cell.angle_alpha   90.00
_cell.angle_beta   90.00
_cell.angle_gamma   90.00
#
_symmetry.space_group_name_H-M   'P 1'
#
loop_
_entity.id
_entity.type
_entity.pdbx_description
1 polymer ?
#
loop_
_entity_poly.entity_id
_entity_poly.type
_entity_poly.pdbx_seq_one_letter_code
_entity_poly.pdbx_strand_id
1 'polypeptide(L)' 'MGYRTNANGDYSTALGQSTHANGSKSTAMGENTFASADISTAMGQSTHAN' A
#
# COMPACT_ATOMS: atom_id res chain seq x y z
N MET A 1 -8.35 -3.26 9.29
CA MET A 1 -8.39 -2.14 10.26
C MET A 1 -7.33 -1.13 9.87
N GLY A 2 -7.72 0.11 9.62
CA GLY A 2 -6.81 1.16 9.17
C GLY A 2 -7.54 2.49 9.01
N TYR A 3 -6.81 3.60 9.12
CA TYR A 3 -7.33 4.95 8.93
C TYR A 3 -6.81 5.50 7.61
N ARG A 4 -7.72 5.78 6.67
CA ARG A 4 -7.38 6.35 5.34
C ARG A 4 -6.50 5.43 4.48
N THR A 5 -6.83 4.14 4.42
CA THR A 5 -6.14 3.14 3.60
C THR A 5 -6.84 2.94 2.26
N ASN A 6 -6.10 2.91 1.16
CA ASN A 6 -6.61 2.69 -0.20
C ASN A 6 -5.93 1.46 -0.83
N ALA A 7 -6.71 0.43 -1.16
CA ALA A 7 -6.26 -0.73 -1.93
C ALA A 7 -6.85 -0.61 -3.34
N ASN A 8 -6.19 0.15 -4.21
CA ASN A 8 -6.68 0.52 -5.54
C ASN A 8 -6.35 -0.53 -6.61
N GLY A 9 -5.27 -1.28 -6.45
CA GLY A 9 -4.87 -2.30 -7.42
C GLY A 9 -5.66 -3.60 -7.28
N ASP A 10 -5.84 -4.33 -8.37
CA ASP A 10 -6.49 -5.64 -8.36
C ASP A 10 -5.75 -6.61 -7.42
N TYR A 11 -6.47 -7.29 -6.52
CA TYR A 11 -5.87 -8.17 -5.49
C TYR A 11 -4.85 -7.47 -4.58
N SER A 12 -4.88 -6.15 -4.45
CA SER A 12 -3.97 -5.42 -3.57
C SER A 12 -4.40 -5.48 -2.09
N THR A 13 -3.46 -5.21 -1.19
CA THR A 13 -3.70 -5.15 0.26
C THR A 13 -3.14 -3.86 0.84
N ALA A 14 -3.98 -3.07 1.53
CA ALA A 14 -3.57 -1.85 2.22
C ALA A 14 -3.93 -1.92 3.72
N LEU A 15 -2.94 -1.77 4.61
CA LEU A 15 -3.13 -1.88 6.07
C LEU A 15 -2.35 -0.79 6.83
N GLY A 16 -2.96 -0.15 7.83
CA GLY A 16 -2.31 0.88 8.65
C GLY A 16 -2.93 2.28 8.54
N GLN A 17 -2.11 3.33 8.50
CA GLN A 17 -2.54 4.73 8.44
C GLN A 17 -2.05 5.37 7.13
N SER A 18 -2.93 6.02 6.36
CA SER A 18 -2.60 6.68 5.08
C SER A 18 -1.85 5.81 4.08
N THR A 19 -2.19 4.52 3.97
CA THR A 19 -1.52 3.60 3.04
C THR A 19 -2.23 3.51 1.68
N HIS A 20 -1.46 3.35 0.59
CA HIS A 20 -1.96 3.28 -0.78
C HIS A 20 -1.31 2.12 -1.55
N ALA A 21 -2.06 1.05 -1.80
CA ALA A 21 -1.63 -0.06 -2.64
C ALA A 21 -2.26 0.11 -4.03
N ASN A 22 -1.54 0.76 -4.96
CA ASN A 22 -2.05 1.12 -6.28
C ASN A 22 -1.76 0.07 -7.37
N GLY A 23 -0.69 -0.71 -7.24
CA GLY A 23 -0.36 -1.74 -8.23
C GLY A 23 -1.18 -3.02 -8.07
N SER A 24 -1.40 -3.76 -9.17
CA SER A 24 -2.02 -5.08 -9.14
C SER A 24 -1.19 -6.04 -8.27
N LYS A 25 -1.82 -6.77 -7.36
CA LYS A 25 -1.20 -7.67 -6.37
C LYS A 25 -0.19 -6.97 -5.45
N SER A 26 -0.27 -5.64 -5.31
CA SER A 26 0.61 -4.90 -4.42
C SER A 26 0.21 -4.99 -2.95
N THR A 27 1.16 -4.77 -2.04
CA THR A 27 0.92 -4.73 -0.59
C THR A 27 1.50 -3.45 0.01
N ALA A 28 0.67 -2.61 0.63
CA ALA A 28 1.07 -1.41 1.37
C ALA A 28 0.73 -1.56 2.86
N MET A 29 1.73 -1.56 3.75
CA MET A 29 1.52 -1.78 5.19
C MET A 29 2.33 -0.83 6.08
N GLY A 30 1.65 -0.04 6.92
CA GLY A 30 2.29 0.82 7.93
C GLY A 30 1.71 2.23 7.96
N GLU A 31 2.55 3.25 8.12
CA GLU A 31 2.13 4.66 8.13
C GLU A 31 2.65 5.38 6.89
N ASN A 32 1.74 6.00 6.12
CA ASN A 32 2.09 6.81 4.96
C ASN A 32 2.86 6.02 3.86
N THR A 33 2.49 4.76 3.62
CA THR A 33 3.17 3.88 2.64
C THR A 33 2.45 3.82 1.30
N PHE A 34 3.20 3.74 0.20
CA PHE A 34 2.68 3.71 -1.17
C PHE A 34 3.31 2.55 -1.96
N ALA A 35 2.51 1.57 -2.39
CA ALA A 35 2.91 0.48 -3.26
C ALA A 35 2.31 0.70 -4.66
N SER A 36 3.02 1.43 -5.51
CA SER A 36 2.55 1.91 -6.80
C SER A 36 2.78 0.93 -7.96
N ALA A 37 3.78 0.06 -7.89
CA ALA A 37 4.05 -0.96 -8.92
C ALA A 37 3.20 -2.22 -8.75
N ASP A 38 2.94 -2.91 -9.86
CA ASP A 38 2.40 -4.27 -9.84
C ASP A 38 3.34 -5.21 -9.07
N ILE A 39 2.77 -6.04 -8.19
CA ILE A 39 3.45 -7.03 -7.35
C ILE A 39 4.40 -6.38 -6.32
N SER A 40 4.36 -5.05 -6.16
CA SER A 40 5.23 -4.34 -5.21
C SER A 40 4.80 -4.51 -3.75
N THR A 41 5.76 -4.40 -2.84
CA THR A 41 5.52 -4.44 -1.39
C THR A 41 6.16 -3.21 -0.74
N ALA A 42 5.34 -2.30 -0.20
CA ALA A 42 5.77 -1.15 0.58
C ALA A 42 5.38 -1.34 2.05
N MET A 43 6.37 -1.44 2.94
CA MET A 43 6.12 -1.61 4.38
C MET A 43 6.93 -0.64 5.22
N GLY A 44 6.40 -0.24 6.38
CA GLY A 44 7.08 0.64 7.34
C GLY A 44 6.45 2.04 7.44
N GLN A 45 7.29 3.07 7.53
CA GLN A 45 6.85 4.46 7.66
C GLN A 45 7.37 5.28 6.47
N SER A 46 6.48 5.98 5.77
CA SER A 46 6.83 6.83 4.61
C SER A 46 7.58 6.11 3.48
N THR A 47 7.24 4.84 3.25
CA THR A 47 7.85 3.99 2.20
C THR A 47 7.13 4.15 0.87
N HIS A 48 7.88 4.23 -0.23
CA HIS A 48 7.35 4.16 -1.61
C HIS A 48 7.99 2.99 -2.36
N ALA A 49 7.17 2.11 -2.94
CA ALA A 49 7.57 1.08 -3.89
C ALA A 49 6.97 1.40 -5.26
N ASN A 50 7.80 1.53 -6.29
CA ASN A 50 7.42 1.93 -7.66
C ASN A 50 7.77 0.87 -8.68
#